data_AF-A0AAV9W2I1-F1
#
_entry.id   AF-A0AAV9W2I1-F1
#
_cell.length_a   1.000
_cell.length_b   1.000
_cell.length_c   1.000
_cell.angle_alpha   90.00
_cell.angle_beta   90.00
_cell.angle_gamma   90.00
#
_symmetry.space_group_name_H-M   'P 1'
#
loop_
_entity.id
_entity.type
_entity.pdbx_description
1 polymer ?
#
loop_
_entity_poly.entity_id
_entity_poly.type
_entity_poly.pdbx_seq_one_letter_code
_entity_poly.pdbx_strand_id
1 'polypeptide(L)'
;MATIADSICHPPEATELQGGGGGIFTGKSPTPKGREEGNFQSEKLVAERVDLRATLGRIALFYVLGFATAVSHHIFNLTRDGRVPTNQSLTLKFGTAFAFLVQAFIAAATGTALAQITWRRVRQRAFTIHGIDGVFTISKDFTQFLLLELWERATLICIISIGIWIMPLASIVPPSTLVVEPHSYRSSGSCEVPTLNFRALPGANESELRLGRIAKDDSIAYINGVIPGLTAPSTTLQKIGVSVSYGQRILDIPSPCGTNCSYTVTFNGPALNCTDEDWESQDAPWSDGALPLFNYSLHYSSNSTPNGDLWAAYAQPKDDSRGYAGPGIPIRDFLYVGTTERLERYEIKCFKCSLYNTTYNLDIEHKNDLQTIRIELRNSSKFIPVKQRLQDASSYEQFAYNGYNSYLIDPEGPFDGSIDETGTLSTRRFSFGTNLLFTNLVSPWVSMTFDWKPQLEYFPISNLRAGFEELSHNLTISLLSRSDLIIFSNTTTTCNFFGYQNIYRYRPAQLYISYGPLMAFSMVVVVLGIRATLKNGGICQWSFSQIMLTTRNPSLDEIGRGSCFGVVHSGSDLAHHRLKFGEIKYEKQSVDVIRHAAFGLENEVTELSAGEKYS
;
A
#
# COMPACT_ATOMS: atom_id res chain seq x y z
N MET A 1 -23.56 16.51 61.59
CA MET A 1 -23.25 17.70 60.76
C MET A 1 -24.47 18.43 60.22
N ALA A 2 -25.70 17.93 60.40
CA ALA A 2 -26.92 18.62 59.97
C ALA A 2 -27.42 19.72 60.95
N THR A 3 -26.97 19.74 62.20
CA THR A 3 -27.49 20.61 63.26
C THR A 3 -26.79 21.97 63.42
N ILE A 4 -25.75 22.26 62.63
CA ILE A 4 -25.02 23.54 62.71
C ILE A 4 -25.51 24.53 61.62
N ALA A 5 -26.16 24.05 60.56
CA ALA A 5 -26.62 24.90 59.46
C ALA A 5 -27.86 25.74 59.81
N ASP A 6 -28.75 25.23 60.68
CA ASP A 6 -29.99 25.93 61.05
C ASP A 6 -29.75 27.19 61.92
N SER A 7 -28.61 27.30 62.61
CA SER A 7 -28.37 28.42 63.54
C SER A 7 -27.81 29.69 62.90
N ILE A 8 -27.43 29.67 61.61
CA ILE A 8 -26.75 30.80 60.94
C ILE A 8 -27.76 31.69 60.18
N CYS A 9 -29.01 31.24 59.97
CA CYS A 9 -29.97 31.89 59.07
C CYS A 9 -31.15 32.62 59.74
N HIS A 10 -31.23 32.69 61.08
CA HIS A 10 -32.27 33.47 61.79
C HIS A 10 -31.76 34.84 62.28
N PRO A 11 -32.54 35.93 62.16
CA PRO A 11 -32.21 37.21 62.79
C PRO A 11 -32.41 37.13 64.32
N PRO A 12 -31.59 37.80 65.15
CA PRO A 12 -31.78 37.82 66.59
C PRO A 12 -33.00 38.66 66.99
N GLU A 13 -33.75 38.18 67.99
CA GLU A 13 -34.82 38.91 68.67
C GLU A 13 -34.28 40.21 69.30
N ALA A 14 -35.01 41.31 69.09
CA ALA A 14 -34.67 42.63 69.59
C ALA A 14 -34.77 42.68 71.12
N THR A 15 -33.66 43.02 71.78
CA THR A 15 -33.62 43.46 73.18
C THR A 15 -33.16 44.91 73.22
N GLU A 16 -34.02 45.80 73.72
CA GLU A 16 -33.70 47.17 74.10
C GLU A 16 -32.66 47.17 75.24
N LEU A 17 -31.63 48.03 75.16
CA LEU A 17 -31.26 48.97 76.23
C LEU A 17 -30.11 49.92 75.84
N GLN A 18 -30.44 51.21 75.94
CA GLN A 18 -29.68 52.45 76.20
C GLN A 18 -28.14 52.49 76.22
N GLY A 19 -27.60 53.53 75.57
CA GLY A 19 -26.53 54.34 76.19
C GLY A 19 -25.45 54.94 75.28
N GLY A 20 -25.61 56.22 74.88
CA GLY A 20 -24.54 57.23 74.93
C GLY A 20 -23.61 57.46 73.72
N GLY A 21 -23.59 58.70 73.20
CA GLY A 21 -22.34 59.34 72.77
C GLY A 21 -22.24 59.93 71.36
N GLY A 22 -22.79 61.14 71.17
CA GLY A 22 -22.26 62.30 70.42
C GLY A 22 -21.42 62.16 69.13
N GLY A 23 -21.86 62.87 68.07
CA GLY A 23 -21.00 63.27 66.95
C GLY A 23 -21.76 63.94 65.79
N ILE A 24 -21.82 65.28 65.81
CA ILE A 24 -22.39 66.14 64.75
C ILE A 24 -21.50 66.12 63.50
N PHE A 25 -22.06 65.94 62.30
CA PHE A 25 -21.51 66.52 61.07
C PHE A 25 -22.62 66.94 60.10
N THR A 26 -22.59 68.21 59.74
CA THR A 26 -23.47 68.92 58.80
C THR A 26 -23.10 68.63 57.35
N GLY A 27 -24.08 68.50 56.44
CA GLY A 27 -23.80 68.41 55.00
C GLY A 27 -25.04 68.52 54.10
N LYS A 28 -25.25 69.73 53.57
CA LYS A 28 -26.25 70.21 52.60
C LYS A 28 -26.74 69.23 51.53
N SER A 29 -28.04 69.34 51.22
CA SER A 29 -28.67 68.94 49.95
C SER A 29 -28.27 69.87 48.80
N PRO A 30 -28.16 69.35 47.56
CA PRO A 30 -28.63 70.13 46.41
C PRO A 30 -29.45 69.31 45.40
N THR A 31 -30.45 69.98 44.82
CA THR A 31 -31.04 69.72 43.50
C THR A 31 -30.88 71.00 42.65
N PRO A 32 -31.04 71.00 41.30
CA PRO A 32 -31.64 69.96 40.47
C PRO A 32 -30.83 69.47 39.25
N LYS A 33 -31.15 68.23 38.87
CA LYS A 33 -30.81 67.49 37.64
C LYS A 33 -31.40 68.18 36.40
N GLY A 34 -30.68 68.13 35.28
CA GLY A 34 -31.24 68.50 33.98
C GLY A 34 -30.24 68.47 32.81
N ARG A 35 -28.93 68.66 33.06
CA ARG A 35 -27.91 68.70 31.99
C ARG A 35 -27.05 67.44 31.87
N GLU A 36 -26.85 66.68 32.95
CA GLU A 36 -26.09 65.41 32.95
C GLU A 36 -26.91 64.24 32.40
N GLU A 37 -28.23 64.27 32.54
CA GLU A 37 -29.11 63.22 32.04
C GLU A 37 -29.03 63.10 30.51
N GLY A 38 -28.97 64.22 29.77
CA GLY A 38 -28.88 64.18 28.29
C GLY A 38 -27.60 63.53 27.75
N ASN A 39 -26.46 63.72 28.41
CA ASN A 39 -25.17 63.19 27.96
C ASN A 39 -25.05 61.69 28.26
N PHE A 40 -25.46 61.29 29.47
CA PHE A 40 -25.52 59.88 29.91
C PHE A 40 -26.49 59.03 29.07
N GLN A 41 -27.58 59.63 28.59
CA GLN A 41 -28.57 58.98 27.72
C GLN A 41 -28.02 58.68 26.32
N SER A 42 -27.21 59.59 25.76
CA SER A 42 -26.58 59.38 24.45
C SER A 42 -25.50 58.31 24.50
N GLU A 43 -24.70 58.27 25.57
CA GLU A 43 -23.63 57.28 25.77
C GLU A 43 -24.18 55.85 25.96
N LYS A 44 -25.27 55.67 26.73
CA LYS A 44 -25.90 54.36 26.91
C LYS A 44 -26.50 53.77 25.62
N LEU A 45 -27.17 54.60 24.81
CA LEU A 45 -27.75 54.16 23.52
C LEU A 45 -26.67 53.80 22.49
N VAL A 46 -25.54 54.52 22.52
CA VAL A 46 -24.36 54.18 21.72
C VAL A 46 -23.75 52.87 22.21
N ALA A 47 -23.59 52.68 23.52
CA ALA A 47 -23.06 51.46 24.11
C ALA A 47 -23.90 50.21 23.74
N GLU A 48 -25.23 50.27 23.86
CA GLU A 48 -26.14 49.15 23.53
C GLU A 48 -26.09 48.76 22.04
N ARG A 49 -26.01 49.74 21.13
CA ARG A 49 -25.85 49.47 19.69
C ARG A 49 -24.48 48.90 19.33
N VAL A 50 -23.43 49.36 20.01
CA VAL A 50 -22.06 48.83 19.84
C VAL A 50 -22.01 47.38 20.28
N ASP A 51 -22.65 47.08 21.40
CA ASP A 51 -22.75 45.77 22.03
C ASP A 51 -23.53 44.75 21.16
N LEU A 52 -24.64 45.18 20.56
CA LEU A 52 -25.40 44.38 19.59
C LEU A 52 -24.56 44.03 18.35
N ARG A 53 -23.87 45.03 17.76
CA ARG A 53 -23.01 44.83 16.60
C ARG A 53 -21.83 43.93 16.91
N ALA A 54 -21.24 44.04 18.10
CA ALA A 54 -20.14 43.19 18.54
C ALA A 54 -20.56 41.72 18.62
N THR A 55 -21.76 41.42 19.14
CA THR A 55 -22.24 40.02 19.24
C THR A 55 -22.57 39.41 17.88
N LEU A 56 -23.24 40.17 17.01
CA LEU A 56 -23.51 39.75 15.63
C LEU A 56 -22.21 39.51 14.87
N GLY A 57 -21.24 40.41 15.02
CA GLY A 57 -19.90 40.29 14.45
C GLY A 57 -19.17 39.04 14.96
N ARG A 58 -19.24 38.73 16.26
CA ARG A 58 -18.60 37.54 16.84
C ARG A 58 -19.18 36.23 16.30
N ILE A 59 -20.51 36.11 16.23
CA ILE A 59 -21.17 34.90 15.70
C ILE A 59 -20.78 34.69 14.24
N ALA A 60 -20.88 35.75 13.42
CA ALA A 60 -20.54 35.69 12.00
C ALA A 60 -19.04 35.39 11.79
N LEU A 61 -18.15 36.06 12.54
CA LEU A 61 -16.71 35.88 12.47
C LEU A 61 -16.31 34.42 12.73
N PHE A 62 -16.77 33.83 13.83
CA PHE A 62 -16.43 32.44 14.16
C PHE A 62 -16.98 31.46 13.12
N TYR A 63 -18.20 31.67 12.62
CA TYR A 63 -18.74 30.82 11.56
C TYR A 63 -17.91 30.90 10.27
N VAL A 64 -17.56 32.11 9.84
CA VAL A 64 -16.73 32.35 8.64
C VAL A 64 -15.33 31.75 8.82
N LEU A 65 -14.71 31.91 9.99
CA LEU A 65 -13.41 31.29 10.28
C LEU A 65 -13.48 29.76 10.25
N GLY A 66 -14.54 29.16 10.81
CA GLY A 66 -14.79 27.72 10.72
C GLY A 66 -14.92 27.24 9.29
N PHE A 67 -15.71 27.94 8.47
CA PHE A 67 -15.86 27.64 7.04
C PHE A 67 -14.55 27.79 6.25
N ALA A 68 -13.84 28.89 6.43
CA ALA A 68 -12.56 29.13 5.76
C ALA A 68 -11.51 28.08 6.14
N THR A 69 -11.48 27.64 7.41
CA THR A 69 -10.59 26.57 7.87
C THR A 69 -10.94 25.23 7.23
N ALA A 70 -12.23 24.90 7.09
CA ALA A 70 -12.68 23.67 6.43
C ALA A 70 -12.30 23.65 4.94
N VAL A 71 -12.45 24.78 4.25
CA VAL A 71 -11.98 24.95 2.85
C VAL A 71 -10.46 24.83 2.77
N SER A 72 -9.73 25.42 3.71
CA SER A 72 -8.27 25.32 3.77
C SER A 72 -7.81 23.87 3.97
N HIS A 73 -8.50 23.11 4.81
CA HIS A 73 -8.24 21.67 5.00
C HIS A 73 -8.47 20.89 3.70
N HIS A 74 -9.56 21.17 2.98
CA HIS A 74 -9.86 20.54 1.69
C HIS A 74 -8.75 20.82 0.66
N ILE A 75 -8.36 22.09 0.51
CA ILE A 75 -7.29 22.50 -0.42
C ILE A 75 -5.96 21.86 -0.02
N PHE A 76 -5.62 21.85 1.29
CA PHE A 76 -4.40 21.21 1.78
C PHE A 76 -4.33 19.74 1.36
N ASN A 77 -5.39 18.97 1.58
CA ASN A 77 -5.43 17.56 1.20
C ASN A 77 -5.37 17.36 -0.32
N LEU A 78 -6.04 18.20 -1.10
CA LEU A 78 -5.95 18.19 -2.57
C LEU A 78 -4.52 18.41 -3.07
N THR A 79 -3.78 19.37 -2.50
CA THR A 79 -2.38 19.62 -2.91
C THR A 79 -1.43 18.48 -2.59
N ARG A 80 -1.81 17.58 -1.68
CA ARG A 80 -1.02 16.42 -1.27
C ARG A 80 -1.40 15.15 -2.04
N ASP A 81 -2.57 15.09 -2.65
CA ASP A 81 -3.02 13.93 -3.42
C ASP A 81 -2.03 13.58 -4.54
N GLY A 82 -1.70 12.30 -4.64
CA GLY A 82 -0.73 11.77 -5.61
C GLY A 82 0.75 12.06 -5.31
N ARG A 83 1.08 12.75 -4.21
CA ARG A 83 2.48 13.01 -3.84
C ARG A 83 3.07 11.93 -2.93
N VAL A 84 4.38 11.72 -3.03
CA VAL A 84 5.13 10.81 -2.17
C VAL A 84 5.25 11.39 -0.74
N PRO A 85 5.03 10.60 0.32
CA PRO A 85 5.09 11.07 1.70
C PRO A 85 6.54 11.28 2.15
N THR A 86 7.02 12.52 2.15
CA THR A 86 8.34 12.88 2.70
C THR A 86 8.32 13.02 4.22
N ASN A 87 7.30 13.71 4.77
CA ASN A 87 7.11 13.92 6.21
C ASN A 87 5.68 13.56 6.61
N GLN A 88 5.45 12.25 6.82
CA GLN A 88 4.12 11.72 7.11
C GLN A 88 3.53 12.26 8.42
N SER A 89 4.33 12.24 9.50
CA SER A 89 3.87 12.67 10.83
C SER A 89 3.46 14.15 10.84
N LEU A 90 4.21 15.01 10.17
CA LEU A 90 3.90 16.44 10.08
C LEU A 90 2.61 16.70 9.28
N THR A 91 2.44 15.99 8.16
CA THR A 91 1.25 16.14 7.31
C THR A 91 -0.03 15.74 8.06
N LEU A 92 0.02 14.64 8.82
CA LEU A 92 -1.11 14.21 9.66
C LEU A 92 -1.39 15.17 10.82
N LYS A 93 -0.34 15.76 11.44
CA LYS A 93 -0.50 16.79 12.48
C LYS A 93 -1.20 18.05 11.95
N PHE A 94 -0.94 18.46 10.71
CA PHE A 94 -1.69 19.56 10.10
C PHE A 94 -3.16 19.20 9.87
N GLY A 95 -3.45 17.99 9.38
CA GLY A 95 -4.83 17.51 9.22
C GLY A 95 -5.63 17.50 10.53
N THR A 96 -5.01 17.05 11.63
CA THR A 96 -5.64 17.11 12.96
C THR A 96 -5.82 18.54 13.45
N ALA A 97 -4.82 19.42 13.27
CA ALA A 97 -4.92 20.83 13.65
C ALA A 97 -6.09 21.53 12.94
N PHE A 98 -6.26 21.32 11.63
CA PHE A 98 -7.41 21.83 10.89
C PHE A 98 -8.73 21.29 11.45
N ALA A 99 -8.82 20.00 11.76
CA ALA A 99 -10.02 19.39 12.31
C ALA A 99 -10.44 20.01 13.66
N PHE A 100 -9.48 20.22 14.56
CA PHE A 100 -9.74 20.88 15.84
C PHE A 100 -10.14 22.34 15.68
N LEU A 101 -9.50 23.09 14.78
CA LEU A 101 -9.83 24.50 14.54
C LEU A 101 -11.24 24.68 13.97
N VAL A 102 -11.65 23.85 13.01
CA VAL A 102 -13.03 23.86 12.49
C VAL A 102 -14.02 23.63 13.63
N GLN A 103 -13.80 22.60 14.45
CA GLN A 103 -14.68 22.31 15.58
C GLN A 103 -14.73 23.48 16.57
N ALA A 104 -13.58 24.05 16.95
CA ALA A 104 -13.49 25.12 17.93
C ALA A 104 -14.26 26.37 17.47
N PHE A 105 -14.08 26.78 16.22
CA PHE A 105 -14.78 27.95 15.68
C PHE A 105 -16.28 27.73 15.52
N ILE A 106 -16.70 26.55 15.03
CA ILE A 106 -18.13 26.24 14.93
C ILE A 106 -18.78 26.17 16.31
N ALA A 107 -18.13 25.53 17.29
CA ALA A 107 -18.63 25.45 18.67
C ALA A 107 -18.75 26.85 19.31
N ALA A 108 -17.79 27.75 19.06
CA ALA A 108 -17.86 29.14 19.53
C ALA A 108 -19.03 29.91 18.89
N ALA A 109 -19.25 29.74 17.59
CA ALA A 109 -20.37 30.37 16.88
C ALA A 109 -21.74 29.85 17.38
N THR A 110 -21.89 28.53 17.51
CA THR A 110 -23.15 27.93 17.97
C THR A 110 -23.40 28.14 19.46
N GLY A 111 -22.36 28.16 20.30
CA GLY A 111 -22.49 28.43 21.73
C GLY A 111 -22.90 29.89 22.02
N THR A 112 -22.34 30.85 21.27
CA THR A 112 -22.77 32.26 21.36
C THR A 112 -24.18 32.46 20.84
N ALA A 113 -24.56 31.80 19.74
CA ALA A 113 -25.93 31.78 19.23
C ALA A 113 -26.92 31.15 20.22
N LEU A 114 -26.56 30.02 20.84
CA LEU A 114 -27.37 29.33 21.84
C LEU A 114 -27.66 30.23 23.04
N ALA A 115 -26.66 30.99 23.51
CA ALA A 115 -26.85 31.98 24.58
C ALA A 115 -28.02 32.92 24.26
N GLN A 116 -28.03 33.48 23.05
CA GLN A 116 -29.08 34.43 22.63
C GLN A 116 -30.46 33.76 22.54
N ILE A 117 -30.49 32.51 22.05
CA ILE A 117 -31.73 31.73 21.95
C ILE A 117 -32.27 31.40 23.35
N THR A 118 -31.40 30.99 24.27
CA THR A 118 -31.72 30.71 25.68
C THR A 118 -32.32 31.94 26.37
N TRP A 119 -31.62 33.07 26.30
CA TRP A 119 -32.08 34.32 26.90
C TRP A 119 -33.41 34.82 26.33
N ARG A 120 -33.63 34.58 25.03
CA ARG A 120 -34.93 34.87 24.41
C ARG A 120 -36.02 33.93 24.90
N ARG A 121 -35.70 32.66 25.18
CA ARG A 121 -36.68 31.68 25.64
C ARG A 121 -37.15 31.95 27.06
N VAL A 122 -36.25 32.28 27.97
CA VAL A 122 -36.58 32.65 29.37
C VAL A 122 -37.34 33.99 29.46
N ARG A 123 -37.26 34.84 28.42
CA ARG A 123 -38.13 36.02 28.25
C ARG A 123 -39.56 35.69 27.85
N GLN A 124 -39.76 34.57 27.15
CA GLN A 124 -41.05 34.22 26.56
C GLN A 124 -41.84 33.22 27.41
N ARG A 125 -41.17 32.36 28.18
CA ARG A 125 -41.77 31.30 28.97
C ARG A 125 -41.20 31.33 30.39
N ALA A 126 -42.07 31.05 31.37
CA ALA A 126 -41.65 30.82 32.75
C ALA A 126 -41.14 29.37 32.92
N PHE A 127 -40.13 29.18 33.76
CA PHE A 127 -39.50 27.89 34.05
C PHE A 127 -39.38 27.70 35.57
N THR A 128 -39.42 26.46 36.06
CA THR A 128 -38.98 26.19 37.44
C THR A 128 -37.50 26.51 37.60
N ILE A 129 -37.00 26.60 38.84
CA ILE A 129 -35.57 26.87 39.07
C ILE A 129 -34.69 25.75 38.48
N HIS A 130 -35.09 24.49 38.66
CA HIS A 130 -34.42 23.35 38.01
C HIS A 130 -34.49 23.46 36.48
N GLY A 131 -35.61 23.95 35.94
CA GLY A 131 -35.75 24.23 34.52
C GLY A 131 -34.79 25.32 34.04
N ILE A 132 -34.65 26.43 34.79
CA ILE A 132 -33.69 27.49 34.50
C ILE A 132 -32.27 26.94 34.51
N ASP A 133 -31.85 26.29 35.60
CA ASP A 133 -30.54 25.65 35.70
C ASP A 133 -30.31 24.71 34.52
N GLY A 134 -31.30 23.92 34.15
CA GLY A 134 -31.27 23.05 32.98
C GLY A 134 -31.05 23.79 31.66
N VAL A 135 -31.83 24.83 31.35
CA VAL A 135 -31.63 25.64 30.12
C VAL A 135 -30.24 26.27 30.13
N PHE A 136 -29.73 26.65 31.31
CA PHE A 136 -28.41 27.26 31.45
C PHE A 136 -27.23 26.26 31.47
N THR A 137 -27.46 24.98 31.69
CA THR A 137 -26.38 23.99 31.83
C THR A 137 -26.43 22.89 30.76
N ILE A 138 -27.50 22.78 29.97
CA ILE A 138 -27.72 21.72 28.96
C ILE A 138 -26.59 21.55 27.92
N SER A 139 -25.82 22.61 27.64
CA SER A 139 -24.66 22.52 26.73
C SER A 139 -23.37 22.00 27.39
N LYS A 140 -23.39 21.84 28.72
CA LYS A 140 -22.25 21.43 29.55
C LYS A 140 -22.55 20.17 30.37
N ASP A 141 -23.82 19.93 30.69
CA ASP A 141 -24.30 18.81 31.47
C ASP A 141 -25.36 18.04 30.67
N PHE A 142 -25.04 16.80 30.33
CA PHE A 142 -25.90 15.90 29.56
C PHE A 142 -27.10 15.40 30.37
N THR A 143 -27.02 15.37 31.71
CA THR A 143 -28.12 14.87 32.55
C THR A 143 -29.37 15.74 32.46
N GLN A 144 -29.19 17.01 32.07
CA GLN A 144 -30.29 17.96 31.89
C GLN A 144 -31.28 17.52 30.82
N PHE A 145 -30.89 16.69 29.84
CA PHE A 145 -31.84 16.15 28.85
C PHE A 145 -32.93 15.25 29.48
N LEU A 146 -32.76 14.79 30.73
CA LEU A 146 -33.76 14.00 31.45
C LEU A 146 -34.88 14.87 32.05
N LEU A 147 -34.71 16.20 32.12
CA LEU A 147 -35.75 17.11 32.59
C LEU A 147 -36.83 17.27 31.50
N LEU A 148 -37.98 16.63 31.71
CA LEU A 148 -39.13 16.70 30.79
C LEU A 148 -39.63 18.13 30.56
N GLU A 149 -39.50 19.01 31.56
CA GLU A 149 -39.87 20.43 31.43
C GLU A 149 -39.12 21.13 30.28
N LEU A 150 -37.86 20.78 30.02
CA LEU A 150 -37.07 21.36 28.94
C LEU A 150 -37.60 20.92 27.57
N TRP A 151 -38.06 19.68 27.44
CA TRP A 151 -38.65 19.19 26.19
C TRP A 151 -39.99 19.82 25.89
N GLU A 152 -40.79 20.13 26.91
CA GLU A 152 -42.08 20.81 26.76
C GLU A 152 -41.90 22.32 26.48
N ARG A 153 -41.02 22.99 27.22
CA ARG A 153 -40.93 24.46 27.23
C ARG A 153 -39.75 25.03 26.44
N ALA A 154 -38.74 24.22 26.15
CA ALA A 154 -37.46 24.63 25.55
C ALA A 154 -36.96 23.67 24.44
N THR A 155 -37.86 22.95 23.75
CA THR A 155 -37.52 21.92 22.73
C THR A 155 -36.43 22.32 21.74
N LEU A 156 -36.49 23.55 21.20
CA LEU A 156 -35.48 24.07 20.27
C LEU A 156 -34.07 24.09 20.89
N ILE A 157 -33.95 24.47 22.16
CA ILE A 157 -32.68 24.49 22.89
C ILE A 157 -32.18 23.05 23.08
N CYS A 158 -33.05 22.09 23.40
CA CYS A 158 -32.68 20.68 23.50
C CYS A 158 -32.12 20.15 22.18
N ILE A 159 -32.81 20.38 21.05
CA ILE A 159 -32.36 19.94 19.72
C ILE A 159 -30.99 20.56 19.37
N ILE A 160 -30.82 21.86 19.64
CA ILE A 160 -29.55 22.54 19.35
C ILE A 160 -28.42 21.98 20.22
N SER A 161 -28.68 21.77 21.51
CA SER A 161 -27.69 21.22 22.46
C SER A 161 -27.31 19.79 22.12
N ILE A 162 -28.23 18.93 21.66
CA ILE A 162 -27.89 17.59 21.16
C ILE A 162 -26.91 17.70 19.99
N GLY A 163 -27.15 18.61 19.06
CA GLY A 163 -26.22 18.85 17.96
C GLY A 163 -24.84 19.31 18.43
N ILE A 164 -24.76 20.15 19.47
CA ILE A 164 -23.49 20.57 20.10
C ILE A 164 -22.73 19.38 20.69
N TRP A 165 -23.42 18.47 21.38
CA TRP A 165 -22.82 17.24 21.93
C TRP A 165 -22.31 16.27 20.85
N ILE A 166 -22.89 16.31 19.64
CA ILE A 166 -22.46 15.49 18.50
C ILE A 166 -21.27 16.11 17.74
N MET A 167 -21.04 17.43 17.85
CA MET A 167 -19.98 18.13 17.11
C MET A 167 -18.57 17.51 17.24
N PRO A 168 -18.12 17.02 18.42
CA PRO A 168 -16.80 16.40 18.54
C PRO A 168 -16.60 15.18 17.60
N LEU A 169 -17.66 14.48 17.21
CA LEU A 169 -17.54 13.35 16.27
C LEU A 169 -17.09 13.81 14.87
N ALA A 170 -17.42 15.04 14.50
CA ALA A 170 -17.05 15.61 13.19
C ALA A 170 -15.57 15.98 13.08
N SER A 171 -14.80 16.01 14.18
CA SER A 171 -13.34 16.24 14.15
C SER A 171 -12.50 14.95 14.17
N ILE A 172 -13.13 13.81 14.45
CA ILE A 172 -12.46 12.49 14.49
C ILE A 172 -12.19 11.94 13.08
N VAL A 173 -13.12 12.17 12.16
CA VAL A 173 -13.06 11.63 10.78
C VAL A 173 -12.10 12.42 9.85
N PRO A 174 -12.05 13.77 9.87
CA PRO A 174 -11.24 14.54 8.93
C PRO A 174 -9.75 14.16 8.85
N PRO A 175 -9.04 13.82 9.95
CA PRO A 175 -7.65 13.40 9.89
C PRO A 175 -7.43 12.12 9.06
N SER A 176 -8.42 11.23 8.97
CA SER A 176 -8.32 9.99 8.20
C SER A 176 -8.71 10.14 6.72
N THR A 177 -9.04 11.36 6.27
CA THR A 177 -9.43 11.62 4.86
C THR A 177 -8.25 11.63 3.89
N LEU A 178 -7.03 11.79 4.40
CA LEU A 178 -5.78 11.66 3.65
C LEU A 178 -5.09 10.36 4.07
N VAL A 179 -5.15 9.34 3.22
CA VAL A 179 -4.59 8.02 3.49
C VAL A 179 -3.30 7.81 2.71
N VAL A 180 -2.47 6.86 3.16
CA VAL A 180 -1.27 6.43 2.46
C VAL A 180 -1.57 5.07 1.84
N GLU A 181 -1.50 4.99 0.51
CA GLU A 181 -1.77 3.76 -0.24
C GLU A 181 -0.59 3.42 -1.15
N PRO A 182 -0.23 2.13 -1.30
CA PRO A 182 0.78 1.72 -2.24
C PRO A 182 0.28 1.92 -3.67
N HIS A 183 1.08 2.57 -4.50
CA HIS A 183 0.78 2.79 -5.91
C HIS A 183 1.86 2.13 -6.77
N SER A 184 1.41 1.35 -7.75
CA SER A 184 2.32 0.77 -8.74
C SER A 184 2.71 1.84 -9.75
N TYR A 185 4.01 1.99 -9.98
CA TYR A 185 4.52 2.85 -11.04
C TYR A 185 5.32 2.02 -12.04
N ARG A 186 5.20 2.39 -13.32
CA ARG A 186 6.02 1.86 -14.40
C ARG A 186 6.89 2.99 -14.92
N SER A 187 8.19 2.80 -14.87
CA SER A 187 9.17 3.75 -15.44
C SER A 187 9.97 3.05 -16.53
N SER A 188 10.49 3.82 -17.47
CA SER A 188 11.41 3.32 -18.50
C SER A 188 12.65 4.19 -18.52
N GLY A 189 13.82 3.57 -18.69
CA GLY A 189 15.09 4.28 -18.69
C GLY A 189 16.19 3.47 -19.38
N SER A 190 17.26 4.15 -19.76
CA SER A 190 18.44 3.50 -20.33
C SER A 190 19.20 2.74 -19.24
N CYS A 191 19.49 1.47 -19.48
CA CYS A 191 20.25 0.60 -18.59
C CYS A 191 21.32 -0.16 -19.40
N GLU A 192 22.44 -0.48 -18.76
CA GLU A 192 23.40 -1.44 -19.33
C GLU A 192 22.95 -2.86 -18.98
N VAL A 193 22.84 -3.70 -20.00
CA VAL A 193 22.40 -5.09 -19.87
C VAL A 193 23.46 -6.03 -20.44
N PRO A 194 23.59 -7.26 -19.88
CA PRO A 194 24.55 -8.23 -20.36
C PRO A 194 24.18 -8.72 -21.78
N THR A 195 25.18 -8.83 -22.64
CA THR A 195 25.09 -9.37 -24.00
C THR A 195 26.32 -10.24 -24.31
N LEU A 196 26.25 -11.04 -25.37
CA LEU A 196 27.36 -11.88 -25.81
C LEU A 196 27.94 -11.38 -27.13
N ASN A 197 29.27 -11.37 -27.20
CA ASN A 197 30.02 -11.07 -28.40
C ASN A 197 31.09 -12.15 -28.62
N PHE A 198 30.76 -13.14 -29.45
CA PHE A 198 31.68 -14.23 -29.79
C PHE A 198 32.88 -13.79 -30.64
N ARG A 199 32.91 -12.54 -31.12
CA ARG A 199 34.07 -11.94 -31.82
C ARG A 199 35.00 -11.18 -30.87
N ALA A 200 34.68 -11.09 -29.58
CA ALA A 200 35.49 -10.36 -28.62
C ALA A 200 36.90 -10.95 -28.53
N LEU A 201 37.92 -10.11 -28.72
CA LEU A 201 39.31 -10.52 -28.60
C LEU A 201 39.75 -10.46 -27.12
N PRO A 202 40.58 -11.41 -26.65
CA PRO A 202 41.14 -11.33 -25.31
C PRO A 202 42.05 -10.10 -25.18
N GLY A 203 42.06 -9.48 -23.99
CA GLY A 203 42.91 -8.33 -23.68
C GLY A 203 44.41 -8.63 -23.79
N ALA A 204 45.24 -7.58 -23.87
CA ALA A 204 46.68 -7.68 -24.17
C ALA A 204 47.54 -8.44 -23.13
N ASN A 205 46.97 -8.84 -21.99
CA ASN A 205 47.69 -9.53 -20.91
C ASN A 205 47.52 -11.06 -21.00
N GLU A 206 48.63 -11.80 -21.11
CA GLU A 206 48.68 -13.25 -21.34
C GLU A 206 48.03 -14.11 -20.22
N SER A 207 47.96 -13.60 -18.99
CA SER A 207 47.35 -14.27 -17.84
C SER A 207 45.82 -14.11 -17.80
N GLU A 208 45.28 -12.95 -18.17
CA GLU A 208 43.83 -12.72 -18.37
C GLU A 208 43.31 -13.50 -19.58
N LEU A 209 44.19 -13.75 -20.55
CA LEU A 209 43.95 -14.52 -21.76
C LEU A 209 43.32 -15.90 -21.50
N ARG A 210 43.61 -16.56 -20.37
CA ARG A 210 43.15 -17.94 -20.07
C ARG A 210 41.89 -18.03 -19.21
N LEU A 211 41.56 -17.01 -18.41
CA LEU A 211 40.57 -17.11 -17.31
C LEU A 211 39.10 -16.97 -17.73
N GLY A 212 38.81 -16.53 -18.96
CA GLY A 212 37.43 -16.31 -19.43
C GLY A 212 37.10 -16.95 -20.79
N ARG A 213 37.97 -17.81 -21.33
CA ARG A 213 37.72 -18.43 -22.64
C ARG A 213 36.67 -19.52 -22.52
N ILE A 214 35.83 -19.66 -23.54
CA ILE A 214 34.94 -20.82 -23.68
C ILE A 214 35.61 -22.04 -24.34
N ALA A 215 36.79 -21.83 -24.94
CA ALA A 215 37.61 -22.86 -25.57
C ALA A 215 39.05 -22.83 -25.03
N LYS A 216 39.63 -24.00 -24.75
CA LYS A 216 41.04 -24.21 -24.40
C LYS A 216 41.89 -24.39 -25.64
N ASP A 217 43.16 -24.04 -25.48
CA ASP A 217 44.24 -24.40 -26.41
C ASP A 217 45.04 -25.51 -25.73
N ASP A 218 44.72 -26.78 -25.99
CA ASP A 218 45.40 -27.91 -25.36
C ASP A 218 46.60 -28.32 -26.20
N SER A 219 47.79 -27.77 -25.90
CA SER A 219 49.03 -28.34 -26.45
C SER A 219 49.35 -29.64 -25.72
N ILE A 220 48.95 -30.80 -26.26
CA ILE A 220 49.34 -32.10 -25.71
C ILE A 220 50.83 -32.31 -26.04
N ALA A 221 51.71 -32.13 -25.04
CA ALA A 221 53.13 -32.47 -25.15
C ALA A 221 53.33 -33.96 -24.85
N TYR A 222 53.62 -34.77 -25.88
CA TYR A 222 54.16 -36.13 -25.70
C TYR A 222 55.70 -36.11 -25.76
N ILE A 223 56.34 -37.08 -25.10
CA ILE A 223 57.80 -37.22 -24.98
C ILE A 223 58.52 -37.40 -26.35
N ASN A 224 57.80 -37.67 -27.45
CA ASN A 224 58.40 -37.85 -28.80
C ASN A 224 57.67 -37.08 -29.92
N GLY A 225 57.29 -35.82 -29.69
CA GLY A 225 56.76 -34.93 -30.73
C GLY A 225 55.46 -34.23 -30.35
N VAL A 226 55.27 -33.00 -30.85
CA VAL A 226 54.07 -32.18 -30.61
C VAL A 226 53.04 -32.49 -31.70
N ILE A 227 51.94 -33.15 -31.33
CA ILE A 227 50.72 -33.14 -32.16
C ILE A 227 50.05 -31.77 -31.89
N PRO A 228 49.70 -30.99 -32.92
CA PRO A 228 49.03 -29.71 -32.70
C PRO A 228 47.73 -29.91 -31.93
N GLY A 229 47.59 -29.15 -30.85
CA GLY A 229 46.44 -29.18 -29.97
C GLY A 229 45.13 -28.97 -30.70
N LEU A 230 44.20 -29.89 -30.54
CA LEU A 230 42.82 -29.66 -30.95
C LEU A 230 42.16 -28.76 -29.90
N THR A 231 41.41 -27.77 -30.36
CA THR A 231 40.51 -26.96 -29.55
C THR A 231 39.62 -27.85 -28.68
N ALA A 232 39.67 -27.66 -27.36
CA ALA A 232 38.87 -28.41 -26.38
C ALA A 232 37.94 -27.43 -25.64
N PRO A 233 36.82 -27.88 -25.05
CA PRO A 233 35.97 -27.00 -24.26
C PRO A 233 36.69 -26.53 -22.99
N SER A 234 36.44 -25.28 -22.58
CA SER A 234 37.02 -24.77 -21.34
C SER A 234 36.36 -25.37 -20.10
N THR A 235 37.08 -25.38 -18.97
CA THR A 235 36.51 -25.84 -17.69
C THR A 235 35.32 -24.98 -17.26
N THR A 236 35.31 -23.69 -17.60
CA THR A 236 34.18 -22.80 -17.33
C THR A 236 32.98 -23.17 -18.18
N LEU A 237 33.17 -23.42 -19.48
CA LEU A 237 32.10 -23.87 -20.37
C LEU A 237 31.54 -25.23 -19.91
N GLN A 238 32.41 -26.18 -19.56
CA GLN A 238 32.00 -27.48 -19.03
C GLN A 238 31.16 -27.34 -17.75
N LYS A 239 31.54 -26.47 -16.81
CA LYS A 239 30.78 -26.22 -15.57
C LYS A 239 29.39 -25.63 -15.84
N ILE A 240 29.30 -24.67 -16.75
CA ILE A 240 28.02 -24.08 -17.16
C ILE A 240 27.16 -25.14 -17.84
N GLY A 241 27.72 -25.85 -18.82
CA GLY A 241 27.03 -26.89 -19.57
C GLY A 241 26.51 -28.02 -18.69
N VAL A 242 27.31 -28.51 -17.75
CA VAL A 242 26.87 -29.49 -16.75
C VAL A 242 25.72 -28.92 -15.92
N SER A 243 25.84 -27.69 -15.42
CA SER A 243 24.79 -27.05 -14.61
C SER A 243 23.47 -26.87 -15.37
N VAL A 244 23.53 -26.55 -16.67
CA VAL A 244 22.36 -26.45 -17.56
C VAL A 244 21.78 -27.83 -17.88
N SER A 245 22.62 -28.83 -18.11
CA SER A 245 22.22 -30.21 -18.42
C SER A 245 21.46 -30.87 -17.26
N TYR A 246 21.98 -30.74 -16.04
CA TYR A 246 21.33 -31.24 -14.83
C TYR A 246 20.13 -30.39 -14.41
N GLY A 247 20.26 -29.06 -14.48
CA GLY A 247 19.22 -28.13 -14.03
C GLY A 247 18.06 -27.93 -15.00
N GLN A 248 18.26 -28.25 -16.28
CA GLN A 248 17.30 -28.09 -17.39
C GLN A 248 16.65 -26.71 -17.45
N ARG A 249 17.43 -25.70 -17.06
CA ARG A 249 17.00 -24.32 -17.02
C ARG A 249 18.17 -23.44 -17.39
N ILE A 250 17.83 -22.27 -17.90
CA ILE A 250 18.80 -21.21 -18.11
C ILE A 250 19.30 -20.76 -16.73
N LEU A 251 20.62 -20.61 -16.59
CA LEU A 251 21.21 -20.12 -15.34
C LEU A 251 20.76 -18.68 -15.02
N ASP A 252 20.73 -18.33 -13.74
CA ASP A 252 20.24 -17.02 -13.30
C ASP A 252 21.13 -15.89 -13.81
N ILE A 253 20.54 -15.02 -14.63
CA ILE A 253 21.18 -13.80 -15.13
C ILE A 253 20.92 -12.68 -14.11
N PRO A 254 21.96 -12.04 -13.55
CA PRO A 254 21.77 -10.96 -12.59
C PRO A 254 20.94 -9.81 -13.17
N SER A 255 19.92 -9.36 -12.45
CA SER A 255 19.09 -8.24 -12.90
C SER A 255 19.87 -6.91 -12.86
N PRO A 256 19.92 -6.15 -13.97
CA PRO A 256 20.66 -4.89 -14.04
C PRO A 256 19.94 -3.73 -13.34
N CYS A 257 18.64 -3.87 -13.08
CA CYS A 257 17.77 -2.73 -12.77
C CYS A 257 16.87 -2.91 -11.53
N GLY A 258 17.18 -3.91 -10.69
CA GLY A 258 16.50 -4.21 -9.42
C GLY A 258 15.63 -5.47 -9.49
N THR A 259 14.79 -5.70 -8.48
CA THR A 259 14.02 -6.95 -8.32
C THR A 259 12.91 -7.15 -9.37
N ASN A 260 12.42 -6.05 -9.95
CA ASN A 260 11.32 -6.02 -10.91
C ASN A 260 11.72 -5.22 -12.16
N CYS A 261 12.28 -5.92 -13.14
CA CYS A 261 12.93 -5.33 -14.30
C CYS A 261 12.53 -6.12 -15.55
N SER A 262 12.21 -5.45 -16.65
CA SER A 262 12.07 -6.12 -17.95
C SER A 262 12.87 -5.39 -19.02
N TYR A 263 13.59 -6.14 -19.84
CA TYR A 263 14.41 -5.58 -20.92
C TYR A 263 14.54 -6.58 -22.07
N THR A 264 14.89 -6.04 -23.23
CA THR A 264 15.17 -6.84 -24.42
C THR A 264 16.64 -6.72 -24.79
N VAL A 265 17.25 -7.85 -25.16
CA VAL A 265 18.64 -7.91 -25.59
C VAL A 265 18.77 -8.82 -26.81
N THR A 266 19.65 -8.42 -27.73
CA THR A 266 19.90 -9.17 -28.97
C THR A 266 21.40 -9.45 -29.12
N PHE A 267 21.75 -10.68 -29.47
CA PHE A 267 23.13 -11.08 -29.78
C PHE A 267 23.19 -12.25 -30.76
N ASN A 268 24.34 -12.47 -31.39
CA ASN A 268 24.60 -13.63 -32.22
C ASN A 268 25.33 -14.70 -31.42
N GLY A 269 24.93 -15.96 -31.56
CA GLY A 269 25.55 -17.07 -30.85
C GLY A 269 25.36 -18.42 -31.54
N PRO A 270 26.06 -19.46 -31.06
CA PRO A 270 25.91 -20.81 -31.55
C PRO A 270 24.54 -21.39 -31.15
N ALA A 271 23.98 -22.19 -32.05
CA ALA A 271 22.78 -22.97 -31.85
C ALA A 271 22.96 -24.31 -32.55
N LEU A 272 22.50 -25.41 -31.95
CA LEU A 272 22.32 -26.64 -32.71
C LEU A 272 20.98 -26.58 -33.45
N ASN A 273 21.00 -27.03 -34.70
CA ASN A 273 19.80 -27.28 -35.48
C ASN A 273 19.91 -28.70 -36.02
N CYS A 274 18.92 -29.51 -35.69
CA CYS A 274 18.90 -30.93 -35.95
C CYS A 274 17.84 -31.26 -37.00
N THR A 275 18.21 -32.04 -38.00
CA THR A 275 17.30 -32.52 -39.04
C THR A 275 17.15 -34.03 -38.92
N ASP A 276 15.92 -34.52 -39.10
CA ASP A 276 15.68 -35.96 -39.19
C ASP A 276 16.36 -36.49 -40.45
N GLU A 277 17.07 -37.60 -40.31
CA GLU A 277 17.83 -38.23 -41.38
C GLU A 277 17.57 -39.73 -41.37
N ASP A 278 17.79 -40.38 -42.51
CA ASP A 278 17.77 -41.83 -42.56
C ASP A 278 19.11 -42.38 -42.02
N TRP A 279 19.02 -43.41 -41.17
CA TRP A 279 20.21 -44.09 -40.66
C TRP A 279 20.93 -44.90 -41.74
N GLU A 280 20.22 -45.28 -42.81
CA GLU A 280 20.76 -45.94 -44.00
C GLU A 280 21.42 -44.96 -44.98
N SER A 281 21.40 -43.66 -44.68
CA SER A 281 22.01 -42.63 -45.53
C SER A 281 23.51 -42.90 -45.73
N GLN A 282 24.00 -42.66 -46.95
CA GLN A 282 25.42 -42.80 -47.30
C GLN A 282 26.33 -41.86 -46.49
N ASP A 283 25.77 -40.75 -45.99
CA ASP A 283 26.48 -39.75 -45.18
C ASP A 283 26.55 -40.13 -43.69
N ALA A 284 25.92 -41.24 -43.29
CA ALA A 284 25.87 -41.66 -41.90
C ALA A 284 27.23 -42.24 -41.44
N PRO A 285 27.73 -41.87 -40.24
CA PRO A 285 29.10 -42.18 -39.80
C PRO A 285 29.26 -43.59 -39.18
N TRP A 286 28.41 -44.55 -39.55
CA TRP A 286 28.41 -45.92 -38.99
C TRP A 286 29.34 -46.84 -39.81
N SER A 287 30.25 -47.57 -39.15
CA SER A 287 31.16 -48.51 -39.82
C SER A 287 30.39 -49.72 -40.39
N ASP A 288 30.67 -50.10 -41.64
CA ASP A 288 30.13 -51.27 -42.36
C ASP A 288 28.62 -51.26 -42.67
N GLY A 289 27.96 -50.09 -42.65
CA GLY A 289 26.53 -49.96 -43.00
C GLY A 289 25.58 -50.60 -41.98
N ALA A 290 26.10 -51.05 -40.84
CA ALA A 290 25.31 -51.56 -39.73
C ALA A 290 25.28 -50.52 -38.61
N LEU A 291 24.07 -50.05 -38.25
CA LEU A 291 23.90 -49.25 -37.04
C LEU A 291 24.41 -50.03 -35.81
N PRO A 292 25.23 -49.42 -34.94
CA PRO A 292 25.69 -50.05 -33.70
C PRO A 292 24.53 -50.59 -32.85
N LEU A 293 23.36 -49.93 -32.91
CA LEU A 293 22.11 -50.35 -32.27
C LEU A 293 21.78 -51.84 -32.50
N PHE A 294 22.15 -52.40 -33.66
CA PHE A 294 21.88 -53.81 -34.02
C PHE A 294 22.84 -54.84 -33.41
N ASN A 295 24.02 -54.45 -32.90
CA ASN A 295 25.03 -55.40 -32.44
C ASN A 295 25.11 -55.55 -30.90
N TYR A 296 24.64 -54.58 -30.12
CA TYR A 296 24.92 -54.52 -28.66
C TYR A 296 23.76 -54.10 -27.74
N SER A 297 22.48 -54.30 -28.12
CA SER A 297 21.33 -53.87 -27.27
C SER A 297 21.45 -52.40 -26.82
N LEU A 298 21.92 -51.53 -27.72
CA LEU A 298 22.12 -50.11 -27.43
C LEU A 298 20.77 -49.38 -27.54
N HIS A 299 20.46 -48.53 -26.56
CA HIS A 299 19.25 -47.69 -26.58
C HIS A 299 19.49 -46.35 -27.29
N TYR A 300 20.75 -45.90 -27.28
CA TYR A 300 21.22 -44.66 -27.90
C TYR A 300 22.65 -44.87 -28.39
N SER A 301 22.94 -44.37 -29.60
CA SER A 301 24.29 -44.32 -30.13
C SER A 301 24.44 -43.05 -30.94
N SER A 302 25.59 -42.40 -30.79
CA SER A 302 25.93 -41.21 -31.54
C SER A 302 27.38 -41.24 -31.98
N ASN A 303 27.68 -40.51 -33.04
CA ASN A 303 29.03 -40.37 -33.55
C ASN A 303 29.18 -39.00 -34.23
N SER A 304 30.27 -38.31 -33.94
CA SER A 304 30.60 -37.02 -34.54
C SER A 304 31.42 -37.19 -35.83
N THR A 305 31.06 -36.41 -36.86
CA THR A 305 31.81 -36.35 -38.11
C THR A 305 33.01 -35.41 -37.98
N PRO A 306 34.07 -35.56 -38.81
CA PRO A 306 35.18 -34.61 -38.85
C PRO A 306 34.78 -33.15 -39.12
N ASN A 307 33.62 -32.94 -39.75
CA ASN A 307 33.05 -31.63 -40.08
C ASN A 307 32.32 -30.98 -38.89
N GLY A 308 32.25 -31.65 -37.74
CA GLY A 308 31.59 -31.15 -36.53
C GLY A 308 30.08 -31.33 -36.51
N ASP A 309 29.53 -32.15 -37.41
CA ASP A 309 28.12 -32.57 -37.37
C ASP A 309 28.00 -33.83 -36.49
N LEU A 310 26.99 -33.87 -35.60
CA LEU A 310 26.70 -35.01 -34.73
C LEU A 310 25.55 -35.84 -35.33
N TRP A 311 25.76 -37.13 -35.49
CA TRP A 311 24.69 -38.07 -35.82
C TRP A 311 24.28 -38.81 -34.56
N ALA A 312 22.98 -38.89 -34.32
CA ALA A 312 22.41 -39.63 -33.20
C ALA A 312 21.33 -40.59 -33.73
N ALA A 313 21.34 -41.81 -33.22
CA ALA A 313 20.35 -42.83 -33.49
C ALA A 313 19.85 -43.43 -32.17
N TYR A 314 18.54 -43.60 -32.06
CA TYR A 314 17.92 -44.20 -30.88
C TYR A 314 16.69 -45.03 -31.24
N ALA A 315 16.40 -46.02 -30.41
CA ALA A 315 15.24 -46.87 -30.56
C ALA A 315 14.06 -46.31 -29.75
N GLN A 316 12.94 -46.07 -30.43
CA GLN A 316 11.67 -45.66 -29.81
C GLN A 316 10.62 -46.76 -30.00
N PRO A 317 9.82 -47.13 -28.98
CA PRO A 317 8.75 -48.12 -29.17
C PRO A 317 7.62 -47.56 -30.08
N LYS A 318 7.08 -48.42 -30.96
CA LYS A 318 5.97 -48.12 -31.89
C LYS A 318 4.60 -48.12 -31.22
N ASP A 319 4.44 -48.91 -30.16
CA ASP A 319 3.22 -48.96 -29.34
C ASP A 319 3.60 -48.68 -27.88
N ASP A 320 2.83 -47.83 -27.18
CA ASP A 320 3.01 -47.59 -25.73
C ASP A 320 2.24 -48.62 -24.90
N SER A 321 1.85 -49.75 -25.50
CA SER A 321 1.15 -50.85 -24.84
C SER A 321 1.98 -51.33 -23.64
N ARG A 322 1.58 -50.91 -22.44
CA ARG A 322 2.22 -51.29 -21.18
C ARG A 322 1.86 -52.73 -20.87
N GLY A 323 2.84 -53.63 -20.93
CA GLY A 323 2.74 -54.90 -20.22
C GLY A 323 2.72 -54.62 -18.72
N TYR A 324 2.13 -55.50 -17.91
CA TYR A 324 2.17 -55.37 -16.45
C TYR A 324 2.67 -56.70 -15.86
N ALA A 325 3.78 -56.71 -15.09
CA ALA A 325 4.15 -57.90 -14.30
C ALA A 325 3.32 -58.07 -13.02
N GLY A 326 2.31 -57.22 -12.81
CA GLY A 326 1.46 -57.20 -11.63
C GLY A 326 0.71 -55.88 -11.49
N PRO A 327 -0.02 -55.66 -10.38
CA PRO A 327 -0.80 -54.44 -10.17
C PRO A 327 0.11 -53.20 -10.17
N GLY A 328 -0.02 -52.36 -11.19
CA GLY A 328 0.54 -51.00 -11.20
C GLY A 328 1.99 -50.84 -11.64
N ILE A 329 2.72 -51.90 -12.01
CA ILE A 329 4.08 -51.78 -12.57
C ILE A 329 4.02 -51.94 -14.10
N PRO A 330 4.05 -50.84 -14.87
CA PRO A 330 4.15 -50.92 -16.31
C PRO A 330 5.54 -51.43 -16.71
N ILE A 331 5.57 -52.34 -17.66
CA ILE A 331 6.76 -53.00 -18.19
C ILE A 331 6.83 -52.78 -19.69
N ARG A 332 8.05 -52.52 -20.15
CA ARG A 332 8.39 -52.54 -21.57
C ARG A 332 9.11 -53.83 -21.95
N ASP A 333 8.90 -54.24 -23.19
CA ASP A 333 9.62 -55.37 -23.77
C ASP A 333 11.09 -55.02 -23.93
N PHE A 334 11.96 -55.92 -23.49
CA PHE A 334 13.41 -55.78 -23.56
C PHE A 334 13.93 -55.53 -25.00
N LEU A 335 14.87 -54.58 -25.17
CA LEU A 335 15.51 -54.26 -26.46
C LEU A 335 16.68 -55.22 -26.74
N TYR A 336 16.43 -56.36 -27.40
CA TYR A 336 17.49 -57.24 -27.93
C TYR A 336 17.46 -57.24 -29.46
N VAL A 337 18.31 -56.42 -30.06
CA VAL A 337 18.31 -56.19 -31.50
C VAL A 337 19.13 -57.30 -32.17
N GLY A 338 18.44 -58.29 -32.74
CA GLY A 338 19.07 -59.43 -33.41
C GLY A 338 18.08 -60.38 -34.10
N THR A 339 16.78 -60.08 -34.05
CA THR A 339 15.70 -60.86 -34.67
C THR A 339 14.77 -59.94 -35.48
N THR A 340 14.26 -60.44 -36.62
CA THR A 340 13.36 -59.72 -37.53
C THR A 340 12.03 -59.31 -36.89
N GLU A 341 11.54 -60.07 -35.90
CA GLU A 341 10.30 -59.82 -35.15
C GLU A 341 10.27 -58.49 -34.36
N ARG A 342 11.41 -57.80 -34.20
CA ARG A 342 11.53 -56.63 -33.30
C ARG A 342 11.57 -55.28 -34.00
N LEU A 343 11.92 -55.23 -35.29
CA LEU A 343 11.68 -54.07 -36.16
C LEU A 343 10.17 -53.77 -36.26
N GLU A 344 9.31 -54.69 -35.87
CA GLU A 344 7.86 -54.50 -35.76
C GLU A 344 7.44 -53.73 -34.50
N ARG A 345 8.22 -53.79 -33.40
CA ARG A 345 7.87 -53.16 -32.10
C ARG A 345 8.61 -51.86 -31.80
N TYR A 346 9.80 -51.66 -32.38
CA TYR A 346 10.60 -50.45 -32.22
C TYR A 346 10.81 -49.75 -33.56
N GLU A 347 10.69 -48.43 -33.55
CA GLU A 347 11.06 -47.51 -34.62
C GLU A 347 12.45 -46.93 -34.30
N ILE A 348 13.37 -47.06 -35.24
CA ILE A 348 14.68 -46.43 -35.13
C ILE A 348 14.56 -45.02 -35.66
N LYS A 349 14.90 -44.05 -34.82
CA LYS A 349 14.96 -42.65 -35.22
C LYS A 349 16.40 -42.22 -35.31
N CYS A 350 16.72 -41.53 -36.39
CA CYS A 350 18.03 -40.95 -36.62
C CYS A 350 17.88 -39.47 -36.98
N PHE A 351 18.79 -38.66 -36.46
CA PHE A 351 18.85 -37.25 -36.78
C PHE A 351 20.31 -36.78 -36.79
N LYS A 352 20.55 -35.74 -37.58
CA LYS A 352 21.85 -35.07 -37.69
C LYS A 352 21.73 -33.66 -37.15
N CYS A 353 22.59 -33.31 -36.20
CA CYS A 353 22.71 -31.97 -35.65
C CYS A 353 23.92 -31.26 -36.24
N SER A 354 23.69 -30.06 -36.77
CA SER A 354 24.73 -29.15 -37.25
C SER A 354 24.75 -27.88 -36.41
N LEU A 355 25.93 -27.25 -36.31
CA LEU A 355 26.07 -25.96 -35.65
C LEU A 355 25.61 -24.83 -36.58
N TYR A 356 24.87 -23.87 -36.02
CA TYR A 356 24.39 -22.67 -36.71
C TYR A 356 24.81 -21.42 -35.93
N ASN A 357 25.08 -20.35 -36.68
CA ASN A 357 25.16 -19.00 -36.14
C ASN A 357 23.76 -18.36 -36.24
N THR A 358 23.16 -18.08 -35.08
CA THR A 358 21.78 -17.60 -34.95
C THR A 358 21.74 -16.31 -34.14
N THR A 359 20.89 -15.36 -34.56
CA THR A 359 20.59 -14.17 -33.78
C THR A 359 19.51 -14.50 -32.74
N TYR A 360 19.86 -14.39 -31.46
CA TYR A 360 18.96 -14.52 -30.33
C TYR A 360 18.37 -13.16 -29.99
N ASN A 361 17.04 -13.06 -29.99
CA ASN A 361 16.30 -11.92 -29.44
C ASN A 361 15.62 -12.39 -28.15
N LEU A 362 16.10 -11.89 -27.01
CA LEU A 362 15.63 -12.30 -25.68
C LEU A 362 14.79 -11.19 -25.05
N ASP A 363 13.60 -11.55 -24.58
CA ASP A 363 12.78 -10.72 -23.69
C ASP A 363 12.88 -11.32 -22.28
N ILE A 364 13.60 -10.60 -21.41
CA ILE A 364 13.94 -11.03 -20.06
C ILE A 364 13.10 -10.23 -19.07
N GLU A 365 12.30 -10.92 -18.26
CA GLU A 365 11.48 -10.35 -17.22
C GLU A 365 11.90 -10.91 -15.85
N HIS A 366 12.33 -10.03 -14.96
CA HIS A 366 12.55 -10.30 -13.55
C HIS A 366 11.33 -9.84 -12.75
N LYS A 367 10.70 -10.75 -12.01
CA LYS A 367 9.61 -10.47 -11.05
C LYS A 367 9.96 -11.05 -9.70
N ASN A 368 10.14 -10.21 -8.68
CA ASN A 368 10.55 -10.63 -7.33
C ASN A 368 11.77 -11.56 -7.38
N ASP A 369 12.79 -11.18 -8.15
CA ASP A 369 14.02 -11.95 -8.39
C ASP A 369 13.86 -13.27 -9.17
N LEU A 370 12.64 -13.64 -9.57
CA LEU A 370 12.43 -14.76 -10.50
C LEU A 370 12.58 -14.27 -11.94
N GLN A 371 13.50 -14.88 -12.68
CA GLN A 371 13.69 -14.61 -14.10
C GLN A 371 12.73 -15.44 -14.97
N THR A 372 12.21 -14.83 -16.03
CA THR A 372 11.46 -15.47 -17.10
C THR A 372 12.02 -14.97 -18.42
N ILE A 373 12.40 -15.88 -19.31
CA ILE A 373 13.08 -15.56 -20.57
C ILE A 373 12.22 -16.07 -21.71
N ARG A 374 11.88 -15.17 -22.65
CA ARG A 374 11.26 -15.55 -23.93
C ARG A 374 12.29 -15.43 -25.03
N ILE A 375 12.39 -16.48 -25.84
CA ILE A 375 13.42 -16.64 -26.85
C ILE A 375 12.76 -16.51 -28.23
N GLU A 376 13.29 -15.62 -29.05
CA GLU A 376 12.94 -15.52 -30.46
C GLU A 376 14.22 -15.62 -31.30
N LEU A 377 14.28 -16.61 -32.19
CA LEU A 377 15.44 -16.87 -33.04
C LEU A 377 15.26 -16.21 -34.41
N ARG A 378 16.29 -15.54 -34.91
CA ARG A 378 16.32 -14.88 -36.23
C ARG A 378 17.64 -15.15 -36.95
N ASN A 379 17.63 -15.06 -38.28
CA ASN A 379 18.83 -15.12 -39.13
C ASN A 379 19.80 -16.29 -38.81
N SER A 380 19.31 -17.53 -38.92
CA SER A 380 20.14 -18.72 -38.69
C SER A 380 20.89 -19.13 -39.95
N SER A 381 22.22 -19.18 -39.87
CA SER A 381 23.10 -19.65 -40.96
C SER A 381 23.96 -20.82 -40.50
N LYS A 382 24.12 -21.86 -41.32
CA LYS A 382 24.96 -23.03 -40.97
C LYS A 382 26.40 -22.55 -40.74
N PHE A 383 26.97 -22.92 -39.60
CA PHE A 383 28.34 -22.62 -39.23
C PHE A 383 29.17 -23.89 -39.33
N ILE A 384 30.25 -23.86 -40.11
CA ILE A 384 31.15 -25.01 -40.25
C ILE A 384 32.32 -24.77 -39.29
N PRO A 385 32.42 -25.50 -38.16
CA PRO A 385 33.54 -25.35 -37.25
C PRO A 385 34.79 -25.96 -37.90
N VAL A 386 35.75 -25.10 -38.23
CA VAL A 386 37.07 -25.57 -38.71
C VAL A 386 37.96 -25.77 -37.48
N LYS A 387 38.49 -26.98 -37.29
CA LYS A 387 39.51 -27.24 -36.26
C LYS A 387 40.79 -26.47 -36.61
N GLN A 388 40.96 -25.29 -36.03
CA GLN A 388 42.10 -24.39 -36.26
C GLN A 388 42.95 -24.23 -34.99
N ARG A 389 44.26 -24.00 -35.16
CA ARG A 389 45.13 -23.57 -34.08
C ARG A 389 44.83 -22.12 -33.72
N LEU A 390 44.98 -21.75 -32.45
CA LEU A 390 44.77 -20.37 -31.98
C LEU A 390 45.66 -19.35 -32.70
N GLN A 391 46.85 -19.77 -33.14
CA GLN A 391 47.80 -18.96 -33.90
C GLN A 391 47.42 -18.80 -35.39
N ASP A 392 46.62 -19.73 -35.92
CA ASP A 392 46.17 -19.76 -37.32
C ASP A 392 44.72 -19.25 -37.46
N ALA A 393 44.03 -19.00 -36.33
CA ALA A 393 42.64 -18.59 -36.30
C ALA A 393 42.48 -17.13 -36.73
N SER A 394 41.90 -16.94 -37.92
CA SER A 394 41.61 -15.60 -38.47
C SER A 394 40.55 -14.81 -37.70
N SER A 395 39.71 -15.48 -36.91
CA SER A 395 38.66 -14.88 -36.06
C SER A 395 38.44 -15.69 -34.78
N TYR A 396 38.38 -15.00 -33.63
CA TYR A 396 38.08 -15.62 -32.34
C TYR A 396 36.68 -16.29 -32.32
N GLU A 397 35.76 -15.85 -33.17
CA GLU A 397 34.44 -16.46 -33.35
C GLU A 397 34.54 -17.94 -33.75
N GLN A 398 35.47 -18.30 -34.64
CA GLN A 398 35.66 -19.70 -35.05
C GLN A 398 36.17 -20.57 -33.90
N PHE A 399 37.09 -20.04 -33.10
CA PHE A 399 37.64 -20.72 -31.94
C PHE A 399 36.56 -20.93 -30.85
N ALA A 400 35.77 -19.89 -30.59
CA ALA A 400 34.69 -19.88 -29.63
C ALA A 400 33.57 -20.86 -30.02
N TYR A 401 33.15 -20.86 -31.30
CA TYR A 401 32.14 -21.78 -31.82
C TYR A 401 32.64 -23.23 -31.84
N ASN A 402 33.91 -23.45 -32.18
CA ASN A 402 34.46 -24.80 -32.16
C ASN A 402 34.53 -25.37 -30.74
N GLY A 403 35.01 -24.62 -29.74
CA GLY A 403 35.00 -25.10 -28.35
C GLY A 403 33.60 -25.30 -27.78
N TYR A 404 32.62 -24.48 -28.19
CA TYR A 404 31.21 -24.71 -27.89
C TYR A 404 30.71 -26.02 -28.50
N ASN A 405 31.00 -26.27 -29.77
CA ASN A 405 30.58 -27.48 -30.46
C ASN A 405 31.23 -28.72 -29.84
N SER A 406 32.54 -28.68 -29.62
CA SER A 406 33.32 -29.70 -28.93
C SER A 406 32.76 -30.05 -27.56
N TYR A 407 32.26 -29.09 -26.78
CA TYR A 407 31.57 -29.42 -25.52
C TYR A 407 30.36 -30.33 -25.75
N LEU A 408 29.60 -30.12 -26.82
CA LEU A 408 28.39 -30.88 -27.12
C LEU A 408 28.70 -32.26 -27.73
N ILE A 409 29.68 -32.32 -28.63
CA ILE A 409 29.90 -33.47 -29.53
C ILE A 409 31.20 -34.27 -29.31
N ASP A 410 32.11 -33.82 -28.45
CA ASP A 410 33.29 -34.62 -28.11
C ASP A 410 32.92 -35.69 -27.04
N PRO A 411 33.72 -36.76 -26.87
CA PRO A 411 33.38 -37.90 -25.99
C PRO A 411 33.17 -37.55 -24.51
N GLU A 412 33.62 -36.38 -24.05
CA GLU A 412 33.38 -35.89 -22.68
C GLU A 412 32.07 -35.07 -22.56
N GLY A 413 31.40 -34.85 -23.68
CA GLY A 413 30.19 -34.05 -23.82
C GLY A 413 28.89 -34.76 -23.42
N PRO A 414 27.76 -34.03 -23.41
CA PRO A 414 26.45 -34.58 -23.10
C PRO A 414 25.82 -35.37 -24.25
N PHE A 415 26.25 -35.21 -25.50
CA PHE A 415 25.55 -35.83 -26.63
C PHE A 415 26.34 -36.93 -27.33
N ASP A 416 27.67 -36.91 -27.32
CA ASP A 416 28.46 -37.97 -27.94
C ASP A 416 28.53 -39.22 -27.04
N GLY A 417 28.68 -40.39 -27.66
CA GLY A 417 28.76 -41.68 -26.99
C GLY A 417 27.49 -42.54 -27.11
N SER A 418 27.35 -43.48 -26.18
CA SER A 418 26.33 -44.52 -26.23
C SER A 418 25.72 -44.85 -24.87
N ILE A 419 24.50 -45.38 -24.92
CA ILE A 419 23.82 -45.98 -23.76
C ILE A 419 23.65 -47.47 -24.07
N ASP A 420 24.45 -48.30 -23.40
CA ASP A 420 24.58 -49.74 -23.66
C ASP A 420 24.32 -50.61 -22.42
N GLU A 421 23.74 -51.78 -22.64
CA GLU A 421 23.65 -52.84 -21.63
C GLU A 421 24.60 -53.98 -21.99
N THR A 422 25.60 -54.25 -21.13
CA THR A 422 26.63 -55.28 -21.38
C THR A 422 26.53 -56.45 -20.41
N GLY A 423 26.49 -57.70 -20.91
CA GLY A 423 26.63 -58.91 -20.07
C GLY A 423 25.84 -60.13 -20.53
N THR A 424 26.01 -61.25 -19.81
CA THR A 424 25.29 -62.52 -20.01
C THR A 424 23.93 -62.52 -19.29
N LEU A 425 23.04 -63.47 -19.57
CA LEU A 425 21.68 -63.56 -18.96
C LEU A 425 21.66 -63.38 -17.43
N SER A 426 22.70 -63.83 -16.72
CA SER A 426 22.79 -63.80 -15.25
C SER A 426 23.58 -62.61 -14.66
N THR A 427 24.40 -61.91 -15.45
CA THR A 427 25.24 -60.79 -14.98
C THR A 427 25.31 -59.70 -16.03
N ARG A 428 24.34 -58.79 -16.04
CA ARG A 428 24.34 -57.60 -16.89
C ARG A 428 24.72 -56.35 -16.11
N ARG A 429 25.53 -55.51 -16.74
CA ARG A 429 25.96 -54.20 -16.27
C ARG A 429 25.47 -53.15 -17.26
N PHE A 430 24.81 -52.15 -16.73
CA PHE A 430 24.50 -50.95 -17.48
C PHE A 430 25.79 -50.12 -17.63
N SER A 431 26.15 -49.78 -18.86
CA SER A 431 27.31 -48.96 -19.21
C SER A 431 26.82 -47.71 -19.91
N PHE A 432 27.55 -46.63 -19.73
CA PHE A 432 27.23 -45.37 -20.37
C PHE A 432 28.49 -44.62 -20.75
N GLY A 433 28.57 -44.27 -22.03
CA GLY A 433 29.64 -43.47 -22.60
C GLY A 433 29.24 -42.01 -22.82
N THR A 434 28.13 -41.54 -22.22
CA THR A 434 27.59 -40.21 -22.47
C THR A 434 26.99 -39.58 -21.20
N ASN A 435 27.11 -38.25 -21.07
CA ASN A 435 26.46 -37.49 -19.98
C ASN A 435 24.96 -37.23 -20.24
N LEU A 436 24.40 -37.72 -21.35
CA LEU A 436 22.98 -37.59 -21.70
C LEU A 436 22.04 -38.12 -20.59
N LEU A 437 22.47 -39.15 -19.86
CA LEU A 437 21.71 -39.76 -18.75
C LEU A 437 21.42 -38.82 -17.58
N PHE A 438 22.20 -37.74 -17.47
CA PHE A 438 22.03 -36.75 -16.42
C PHE A 438 21.05 -35.63 -16.81
N THR A 439 20.43 -35.74 -17.99
CA THR A 439 19.40 -34.85 -18.50
C THR A 439 18.01 -35.51 -18.42
N ASN A 440 16.94 -34.75 -18.66
CA ASN A 440 15.56 -35.25 -18.80
C ASN A 440 15.30 -35.84 -20.18
N LEU A 441 16.29 -35.80 -21.07
CA LEU A 441 16.18 -36.36 -22.41
C LEU A 441 16.21 -37.88 -22.39
N VAL A 442 16.51 -38.46 -21.22
CA VAL A 442 16.46 -39.89 -20.96
C VAL A 442 15.57 -40.16 -19.76
N SER A 443 14.72 -41.17 -19.89
CA SER A 443 13.75 -41.56 -18.87
C SER A 443 14.05 -42.98 -18.38
N PRO A 444 13.98 -43.25 -17.06
CA PRO A 444 14.12 -44.60 -16.54
C PRO A 444 12.84 -45.42 -16.76
N TRP A 445 13.00 -46.69 -17.08
CA TRP A 445 11.94 -47.66 -17.34
C TRP A 445 12.26 -48.99 -16.68
N VAL A 446 11.22 -49.71 -16.28
CA VAL A 446 11.36 -51.10 -15.84
C VAL A 446 11.11 -52.00 -17.04
N SER A 447 12.14 -52.72 -17.45
CA SER A 447 12.08 -53.74 -18.48
C SER A 447 12.19 -55.12 -17.84
N MET A 448 11.60 -56.12 -18.48
CA MET A 448 11.64 -57.50 -17.98
C MET A 448 12.64 -58.30 -18.80
N THR A 449 13.65 -58.83 -18.13
CA THR A 449 14.63 -59.73 -18.76
C THR A 449 14.02 -61.06 -19.13
N PHE A 450 14.69 -61.83 -20.00
CA PHE A 450 14.29 -63.19 -20.36
C PHE A 450 14.18 -64.15 -19.16
N ASP A 451 14.91 -63.89 -18.08
CA ASP A 451 14.84 -64.64 -16.82
C ASP A 451 13.74 -64.12 -15.86
N TRP A 452 12.80 -63.30 -16.36
CA TRP A 452 11.69 -62.70 -15.61
C TRP A 452 12.11 -61.82 -14.42
N LYS A 453 13.34 -61.28 -14.45
CA LYS A 453 13.82 -60.31 -13.47
C LYS A 453 13.58 -58.89 -13.98
N PRO A 454 12.99 -57.99 -13.17
CA PRO A 454 12.87 -56.58 -13.53
C PRO A 454 14.27 -55.93 -13.53
N GLN A 455 14.55 -55.13 -14.55
CA GLN A 455 15.76 -54.32 -14.70
C GLN A 455 15.39 -52.87 -14.97
N LEU A 456 16.19 -51.95 -14.44
CA LEU A 456 16.04 -50.52 -14.71
C LEU A 456 16.86 -50.16 -15.95
N GLU A 457 16.16 -49.74 -17.00
CA GLU A 457 16.74 -49.30 -18.28
C GLU A 457 16.46 -47.82 -18.51
N TYR A 458 17.29 -47.18 -19.32
CA TYR A 458 17.19 -45.74 -19.58
C TYR A 458 16.98 -45.52 -21.07
N PHE A 459 15.78 -45.04 -21.43
CA PHE A 459 15.40 -44.82 -22.82
C PHE A 459 15.33 -43.33 -23.14
N PRO A 460 15.87 -42.89 -24.29
CA PRO A 460 15.67 -41.53 -24.75
C PRO A 460 14.17 -41.21 -24.93
N ILE A 461 13.81 -39.95 -24.71
CA ILE A 461 12.44 -39.47 -24.94
C ILE A 461 12.11 -39.46 -26.44
N SER A 462 10.81 -39.49 -26.76
CA SER A 462 10.33 -39.53 -28.14
C SER A 462 10.78 -38.34 -29.01
N ASN A 463 10.95 -37.16 -28.41
CA ASN A 463 11.36 -35.92 -29.07
C ASN A 463 12.81 -35.54 -28.74
N LEU A 464 13.72 -36.52 -28.75
CA LEU A 464 15.13 -36.31 -28.42
C LEU A 464 15.79 -35.20 -29.24
N ARG A 465 15.46 -35.14 -30.54
CA ARG A 465 15.93 -34.12 -31.49
C ARG A 465 15.68 -32.69 -30.98
N ALA A 466 14.44 -32.37 -30.63
CA ALA A 466 14.08 -31.04 -30.12
C ALA A 466 14.74 -30.73 -28.77
N GLY A 467 14.96 -31.77 -27.95
CA GLY A 467 15.68 -31.64 -26.69
C GLY A 467 17.15 -31.24 -26.85
N PHE A 468 17.83 -31.70 -27.91
CA PHE A 468 19.22 -31.31 -28.21
C PHE A 468 19.28 -29.83 -28.61
N GLU A 469 18.34 -29.38 -29.44
CA GLU A 469 18.21 -27.98 -29.84
C GLU A 469 17.93 -27.09 -28.61
N GLU A 470 16.94 -27.45 -27.78
CA GLU A 470 16.57 -26.72 -26.57
C GLU A 470 17.72 -26.62 -25.57
N LEU A 471 18.44 -27.72 -25.32
CA LEU A 471 19.59 -27.71 -24.41
C LEU A 471 20.73 -26.84 -24.96
N SER A 472 20.95 -26.84 -26.28
CA SER A 472 21.93 -25.95 -26.91
C SER A 472 21.55 -24.46 -26.73
N HIS A 473 20.28 -24.11 -26.91
CA HIS A 473 19.79 -22.75 -26.68
C HIS A 473 19.94 -22.34 -25.21
N ASN A 474 19.54 -23.23 -24.28
CA ASN A 474 19.67 -22.98 -22.85
C ASN A 474 21.12 -22.79 -22.42
N LEU A 475 22.04 -23.57 -23.00
CA LEU A 475 23.48 -23.42 -22.77
C LEU A 475 23.98 -22.06 -23.27
N THR A 476 23.66 -21.70 -24.52
CA THR A 476 24.11 -20.44 -25.12
C THR A 476 23.61 -19.23 -24.33
N ILE A 477 22.34 -19.22 -23.92
CA ILE A 477 21.77 -18.13 -23.11
C ILE A 477 22.39 -18.11 -21.70
N SER A 478 22.65 -19.28 -21.12
CA SER A 478 23.28 -19.37 -19.78
C SER A 478 24.68 -18.80 -19.71
N LEU A 479 25.37 -18.59 -20.85
CA LEU A 479 26.65 -17.89 -20.87
C LEU A 479 26.50 -16.43 -20.38
N LEU A 480 25.31 -15.82 -20.47
CA LEU A 480 25.02 -14.47 -19.92
C LEU A 480 25.08 -14.42 -18.39
N SER A 481 24.99 -15.55 -17.70
CA SER A 481 25.08 -15.60 -16.22
C SER A 481 26.49 -15.33 -15.68
N ARG A 482 27.51 -15.32 -16.55
CA ARG A 482 28.92 -15.27 -16.17
C ARG A 482 29.63 -14.09 -16.82
N SER A 483 29.88 -13.04 -16.04
CA SER A 483 30.56 -11.81 -16.47
C SER A 483 32.08 -11.95 -16.63
N ASP A 484 32.67 -13.06 -16.20
CA ASP A 484 34.09 -13.36 -16.32
C ASP A 484 34.47 -13.96 -17.69
N LEU A 485 33.48 -14.25 -18.56
CA LEU A 485 33.74 -14.75 -19.91
C LEU A 485 34.26 -13.62 -20.82
N ILE A 486 35.19 -13.94 -21.71
CA ILE A 486 35.71 -12.97 -22.72
C ILE A 486 34.62 -12.55 -23.69
N ILE A 487 33.70 -13.46 -24.00
CA ILE A 487 32.56 -13.19 -24.86
C ILE A 487 31.49 -12.33 -24.17
N PHE A 488 31.60 -12.08 -22.86
CA PHE A 488 30.66 -11.23 -22.14
C PHE A 488 30.90 -9.76 -22.51
N SER A 489 29.83 -9.03 -22.79
CA SER A 489 29.86 -7.62 -23.09
C SER A 489 28.61 -6.94 -22.53
N ASN A 490 28.61 -5.61 -22.45
CA ASN A 490 27.43 -4.85 -22.05
C ASN A 490 26.89 -4.07 -23.26
N THR A 491 25.57 -3.95 -23.34
CA THR A 491 24.91 -3.08 -24.31
C THR A 491 23.86 -2.22 -23.62
N THR A 492 23.62 -1.03 -24.15
CA THR A 492 22.61 -0.11 -23.61
C THR A 492 21.26 -0.36 -24.27
N THR A 493 20.25 -0.65 -23.46
CA THR A 493 18.87 -0.85 -23.92
C THR A 493 17.88 -0.10 -23.02
N THR A 494 16.60 -0.13 -23.40
CA THR A 494 15.52 0.43 -22.58
C THR A 494 15.03 -0.63 -21.59
N CYS A 495 15.29 -0.42 -20.30
CA CYS A 495 14.71 -1.21 -19.22
C CYS A 495 13.39 -0.59 -18.76
N ASN A 496 12.38 -1.44 -18.55
CA ASN A 496 11.17 -1.05 -17.83
C ASN A 496 11.25 -1.53 -16.37
N PHE A 497 11.05 -0.60 -15.45
CA PHE A 497 11.07 -0.79 -14.02
C PHE A 497 9.64 -0.87 -13.48
N PHE A 498 9.39 -1.81 -12.57
CA PHE A 498 8.11 -1.91 -11.87
C PHE A 498 8.32 -1.79 -10.37
N GLY A 499 7.81 -0.71 -9.78
CA GLY A 499 7.95 -0.47 -8.36
C GLY A 499 6.62 -0.20 -7.68
N TYR A 500 6.61 -0.38 -6.37
CA TYR A 500 5.57 0.14 -5.51
C TYR A 500 6.13 1.33 -4.75
N GLN A 501 5.41 2.45 -4.79
CA GLN A 501 5.71 3.59 -3.94
C GLN A 501 4.44 4.03 -3.23
N ASN A 502 4.57 4.29 -1.93
CA ASN A 502 3.47 4.84 -1.16
C ASN A 502 3.20 6.27 -1.64
N ILE A 503 1.95 6.58 -1.95
CA ILE A 503 1.50 7.94 -2.28
C ILE A 503 0.38 8.33 -1.34
N TYR A 504 0.21 9.64 -1.15
CA TYR A 504 -0.99 10.16 -0.52
C TYR A 504 -2.18 10.00 -1.45
N ARG A 505 -3.29 9.50 -0.90
CA ARG A 505 -4.57 9.41 -1.57
C ARG A 505 -5.62 10.17 -0.77
N TYR A 506 -6.20 11.20 -1.38
CA TYR A 506 -7.23 12.00 -0.75
C TYR A 506 -8.64 11.47 -1.07
N ARG A 507 -9.46 11.28 -0.04
CA ARG A 507 -10.86 10.83 -0.16
C ARG A 507 -11.83 11.98 0.19
N PRO A 508 -12.20 12.85 -0.76
CA PRO A 508 -13.00 14.06 -0.48
C PRO A 508 -14.38 13.76 0.10
N ALA A 509 -15.00 12.65 -0.30
CA ALA A 509 -16.32 12.25 0.20
C ALA A 509 -16.37 12.14 1.73
N GLN A 510 -15.32 11.60 2.36
CA GLN A 510 -15.27 11.44 3.82
C GLN A 510 -15.18 12.80 4.55
N LEU A 511 -14.52 13.79 3.94
CA LEU A 511 -14.47 15.15 4.47
C LEU A 511 -15.83 15.85 4.36
N TYR A 512 -16.54 15.66 3.24
CA TYR A 512 -17.89 16.21 3.06
C TYR A 512 -18.92 15.58 4.00
N ILE A 513 -18.84 14.27 4.24
CA ILE A 513 -19.75 13.56 5.16
C ILE A 513 -19.57 14.02 6.61
N SER A 514 -18.34 14.41 7.00
CA SER A 514 -18.06 14.88 8.35
C SER A 514 -18.37 16.37 8.54
N TYR A 515 -17.87 17.24 7.67
CA TYR A 515 -18.09 18.69 7.81
C TYR A 515 -19.44 19.17 7.28
N GLY A 516 -19.99 18.55 6.24
CA GLY A 516 -21.22 19.01 5.59
C GLY A 516 -22.42 19.11 6.54
N PRO A 517 -22.81 18.03 7.23
CA PRO A 517 -23.92 18.06 8.18
C PRO A 517 -23.68 19.04 9.34
N LEU A 518 -22.46 19.09 9.87
CA LEU A 518 -22.08 20.02 10.95
C LEU A 518 -22.22 21.48 10.50
N MET A 519 -21.72 21.81 9.31
CA MET A 519 -21.75 23.17 8.75
C MET A 519 -23.18 23.62 8.44
N ALA A 520 -24.03 22.70 7.95
CA ALA A 520 -25.43 22.97 7.68
C ALA A 520 -26.23 23.18 8.97
N PHE A 521 -26.05 22.30 9.96
CA PHE A 521 -26.67 22.44 11.27
C PHE A 521 -26.27 23.74 11.96
N SER A 522 -24.96 24.03 12.01
CA SER A 522 -24.46 25.26 12.63
C SER A 522 -24.93 26.52 11.90
N MET A 523 -25.10 26.50 10.58
CA MET A 523 -25.70 27.61 9.83
C MET A 523 -27.12 27.94 10.32
N VAL A 524 -27.96 26.91 10.50
CA VAL A 524 -29.33 27.08 11.01
C VAL A 524 -29.30 27.69 12.42
N VAL A 525 -28.44 27.18 13.30
CA VAL A 525 -28.26 27.70 14.67
C VAL A 525 -27.80 29.15 14.66
N VAL A 526 -26.83 29.50 13.81
CA VAL A 526 -26.32 30.87 13.66
C VAL A 526 -27.41 31.82 13.19
N VAL A 527 -28.22 31.43 12.18
CA VAL A 527 -29.33 32.26 11.70
C VAL A 527 -30.39 32.47 12.79
N LEU A 528 -30.74 31.42 13.54
CA LEU A 528 -31.66 31.53 14.68
C LEU A 528 -31.09 32.39 15.81
N GLY A 529 -29.79 32.25 16.08
CA GLY A 529 -29.03 33.05 17.05
C GLY A 529 -29.06 34.53 16.69
N ILE A 530 -28.70 34.88 15.45
CA ILE A 530 -28.74 36.25 14.93
C ILE A 530 -30.15 36.83 15.04
N ARG A 531 -31.19 36.08 14.66
CA ARG A 531 -32.59 36.51 14.82
C ARG A 531 -32.98 36.71 16.29
N ALA A 532 -32.45 35.91 17.21
CA ALA A 532 -32.66 36.09 18.63
C ALA A 532 -31.93 37.32 19.16
N THR A 533 -30.68 37.57 18.73
CA THR A 533 -29.90 38.76 19.11
C THR A 533 -30.63 40.05 18.70
N LEU A 534 -31.12 40.13 17.45
CA LEU A 534 -31.85 41.29 16.95
C LEU A 534 -33.14 41.58 17.74
N LYS A 535 -33.77 40.54 18.29
CA LYS A 535 -35.00 40.68 19.11
C LYS A 535 -34.71 40.92 20.59
N ASN A 536 -33.54 40.53 21.09
CA ASN A 536 -33.18 40.73 22.49
C ASN A 536 -32.74 42.16 22.80
N GLY A 537 -32.34 42.95 21.78
CA GLY A 537 -31.98 44.37 21.92
C GLY A 537 -30.56 44.63 22.47
N GLY A 538 -30.00 43.68 23.23
CA GLY A 538 -28.66 43.79 23.83
C GLY A 538 -27.92 42.45 23.91
N ILE A 539 -26.74 42.47 24.52
CA ILE A 539 -25.89 41.28 24.67
C ILE A 539 -26.47 40.37 25.75
N CYS A 540 -26.67 39.11 25.41
CA CYS A 540 -26.94 38.08 26.40
C CYS A 540 -25.82 37.03 26.47
N GLN A 541 -25.02 37.06 27.54
CA GLN A 541 -23.92 36.14 27.80
C GLN A 541 -24.24 35.16 28.93
N TRP A 542 -23.35 34.18 29.06
CA TRP A 542 -23.27 33.25 30.18
C TRP A 542 -22.43 33.79 31.35
N SER A 543 -22.17 35.11 31.39
CA SER A 543 -21.25 35.69 32.37
C SER A 543 -21.90 35.78 33.74
N PHE A 544 -21.10 35.58 34.79
CA PHE A 544 -21.54 35.78 36.17
C PHE A 544 -22.14 37.18 36.38
N SER A 545 -21.52 38.21 35.81
CA SER A 545 -22.01 39.59 35.89
C SER A 545 -23.42 39.74 35.36
N GLN A 546 -23.74 39.08 34.24
CA GLN A 546 -25.06 39.16 33.64
C GLN A 546 -26.08 38.40 34.49
N ILE A 547 -25.75 37.18 34.93
CA ILE A 547 -26.62 36.40 35.80
C ILE A 547 -26.92 37.19 37.09
N MET A 548 -25.89 37.70 37.76
CA MET A 548 -25.99 38.49 39.00
C MET A 548 -26.90 39.70 38.83
N LEU A 549 -26.79 40.44 37.73
CA LEU A 549 -27.63 41.63 37.49
C LEU A 549 -29.08 41.23 37.19
N THR A 550 -29.29 40.13 36.46
CA THR A 550 -30.63 39.67 36.10
C THR A 550 -31.39 38.99 37.23
N THR A 551 -30.75 38.68 38.36
CA THR A 551 -31.39 38.04 39.52
C THR A 551 -31.69 39.00 40.68
N ARG A 552 -31.47 40.32 40.50
CA ARG A 552 -31.72 41.32 41.55
C ARG A 552 -33.21 41.64 41.68
N ASN A 553 -33.96 40.80 42.39
CA ASN A 553 -35.39 41.04 42.63
C ASN A 553 -35.71 40.84 44.13
N PRO A 554 -36.28 41.84 44.82
CA PRO A 554 -36.68 41.71 46.22
C PRO A 554 -37.60 40.52 46.51
N SER A 555 -38.53 40.17 45.60
CA SER A 555 -39.38 38.99 45.76
C SER A 555 -38.59 37.69 45.74
N LEU A 556 -37.51 37.62 44.95
CA LEU A 556 -36.62 36.46 44.94
C LEU A 556 -35.75 36.39 46.20
N ASP A 557 -35.34 37.54 46.75
CA ASP A 557 -34.61 37.60 48.03
C ASP A 557 -35.47 37.06 49.19
N GLU A 558 -36.79 37.30 49.15
CA GLU A 558 -37.73 36.80 50.14
C GLU A 558 -37.96 35.29 50.03
N ILE A 559 -38.19 34.76 48.82
CA ILE A 559 -38.43 33.33 48.59
C ILE A 559 -37.13 32.51 48.79
N GLY A 560 -35.97 33.13 48.54
CA GLY A 560 -34.65 32.53 48.78
C GLY A 560 -34.21 32.55 50.24
N ARG A 561 -34.97 33.15 51.15
CA ARG A 561 -34.60 33.33 52.56
C ARG A 561 -34.40 31.97 53.24
N GLY A 562 -33.20 31.76 53.81
CA GLY A 562 -32.80 30.48 54.41
C GLY A 562 -31.98 29.55 53.49
N SER A 563 -31.89 29.85 52.19
CA SER A 563 -31.09 29.07 51.22
C SER A 563 -29.70 29.68 50.96
N CYS A 564 -28.99 30.07 52.03
CA CYS A 564 -27.75 30.87 51.98
C CYS A 564 -26.57 30.21 51.24
N PHE A 565 -26.60 28.89 51.03
CA PHE A 565 -25.56 28.15 50.32
C PHE A 565 -25.83 27.97 48.82
N GLY A 566 -26.92 28.54 48.29
CA GLY A 566 -27.28 28.41 46.87
C GLY A 566 -27.72 26.99 46.47
N VAL A 567 -28.16 26.17 47.44
CA VAL A 567 -28.70 24.84 47.20
C VAL A 567 -30.22 24.89 47.28
N VAL A 568 -30.90 24.47 46.21
CA VAL A 568 -32.36 24.34 46.20
C VAL A 568 -32.73 22.96 46.73
N HIS A 569 -33.31 22.90 47.93
CA HIS A 569 -33.78 21.64 48.50
C HIS A 569 -35.07 21.18 47.80
N SER A 570 -35.16 19.88 47.49
CA SER A 570 -36.22 19.25 46.68
C SER A 570 -37.64 19.30 47.27
N GLY A 571 -37.84 19.95 48.42
CA GLY A 571 -39.14 20.21 49.06
C GLY A 571 -39.30 21.64 49.57
N SER A 572 -38.45 22.58 49.14
CA SER A 572 -38.59 24.01 49.44
C SER A 572 -39.64 24.66 48.53
N ASP A 573 -40.38 25.64 49.04
CA ASP A 573 -41.34 26.43 48.25
C ASP A 573 -40.69 27.04 47.00
N LEU A 574 -39.41 27.40 47.12
CA LEU A 574 -38.54 27.90 46.06
C LEU A 574 -38.48 26.94 44.84
N ALA A 575 -38.53 25.62 45.03
CA ALA A 575 -38.45 24.64 43.94
C ALA A 575 -39.71 24.56 43.06
N HIS A 576 -40.88 24.94 43.60
CA HIS A 576 -42.17 24.84 42.92
C HIS A 576 -42.56 26.11 42.14
N HIS A 577 -41.94 27.25 42.47
CA HIS A 577 -42.19 28.50 41.79
C HIS A 577 -41.57 28.54 40.39
N ARG A 578 -42.30 29.17 39.46
CA ARG A 578 -41.85 29.39 38.09
C ARG A 578 -41.42 30.84 37.92
N LEU A 579 -40.22 31.00 37.38
CA LEU A 579 -39.59 32.29 37.15
C LEU A 579 -39.54 32.60 35.66
N LYS A 580 -39.75 33.87 35.32
CA LYS A 580 -39.66 34.41 33.96
C LYS A 580 -38.76 35.65 34.00
N PHE A 581 -37.98 35.88 32.95
CA PHE A 581 -37.18 37.10 32.84
C PHE A 581 -37.98 38.20 32.13
N GLY A 582 -38.11 39.38 32.74
CA GLY A 582 -38.82 40.50 32.14
C GLY A 582 -38.87 41.74 33.03
N GLU A 583 -39.80 42.65 32.75
CA GLU A 583 -40.02 43.86 33.56
C GLU A 583 -40.81 43.52 34.83
N ILE A 584 -40.29 43.89 36.00
CA ILE A 584 -40.96 43.66 37.29
C ILE A 584 -42.01 44.74 37.55
N LYS A 585 -43.23 44.32 37.93
CA LYS A 585 -44.31 45.23 38.35
C LYS A 585 -44.11 45.65 39.81
N TYR A 586 -43.93 46.94 40.04
CA TYR A 586 -43.98 47.51 41.39
C TYR A 586 -45.38 48.03 41.73
N GLU A 587 -45.91 47.64 42.89
CA GLU A 587 -47.19 48.12 43.43
C GLU A 587 -46.99 49.51 44.08
N LYS A 588 -47.14 50.57 43.25
CA LYS A 588 -47.17 52.04 43.56
C LYS A 588 -46.60 52.54 44.90
N GLN A 589 -45.52 53.34 44.84
CA GLN A 589 -45.50 54.79 45.21
C GLN A 589 -44.08 55.40 45.06
N SER A 590 -43.83 56.14 43.98
CA SER A 590 -42.98 57.35 43.89
C SER A 590 -42.81 57.76 42.42
N VAL A 591 -42.62 59.05 42.16
CA VAL A 591 -42.88 59.72 40.87
C VAL A 591 -41.70 59.61 39.87
N ASP A 592 -40.73 58.72 40.07
CA ASP A 592 -39.54 58.63 39.20
C ASP A 592 -38.97 57.20 39.09
N VAL A 593 -39.83 56.21 38.81
CA VAL A 593 -39.43 54.79 38.77
C VAL A 593 -38.81 54.44 37.42
N ILE A 594 -37.49 54.24 37.41
CA ILE A 594 -36.79 53.58 36.31
C ILE A 594 -37.24 52.11 36.29
N ARG A 595 -37.68 51.59 35.13
CA ARG A 595 -38.14 50.21 34.99
C ARG A 595 -37.00 49.24 35.30
N HIS A 596 -37.23 48.17 36.04
CA HIS A 596 -36.18 47.19 36.35
C HIS A 596 -36.46 45.85 35.66
N ALA A 597 -35.43 45.28 35.02
CA ALA A 597 -35.51 44.01 34.31
C ALA A 597 -34.74 42.92 35.06
N ALA A 598 -35.47 41.95 35.62
CA ALA A 598 -34.89 40.83 36.35
C ALA A 598 -35.78 39.58 36.25
N PHE A 599 -35.29 38.45 36.75
CA PHE A 599 -36.10 37.27 36.98
C PHE A 599 -37.10 37.55 38.11
N GLY A 600 -38.34 37.13 37.92
CA GLY A 600 -39.39 37.22 38.94
C GLY A 600 -40.45 36.17 38.72
N LEU A 601 -41.42 36.11 39.64
CA LEU A 601 -42.54 35.19 39.54
C LEU A 601 -43.41 35.50 38.30
N GLU A 602 -44.06 34.49 37.75
CA GLU A 602 -44.83 34.60 36.50
C GLU A 602 -45.93 35.69 36.54
N ASN A 603 -46.50 35.99 37.71
CA ASN A 603 -47.50 37.04 37.92
C ASN A 603 -46.90 38.45 38.09
N GLU A 604 -45.66 38.55 38.56
CA GLU A 604 -44.94 39.80 38.83
C GLU A 604 -44.24 40.37 37.59
N VAL A 605 -44.06 39.55 36.55
CA VAL A 605 -43.23 39.87 35.39
C VAL A 605 -44.07 40.13 34.14
N THR A 606 -43.81 41.26 33.48
CA THR A 606 -44.33 41.59 32.14
C THR A 606 -43.26 41.46 31.06
N GLU A 607 -43.69 41.29 29.81
CA GLU A 607 -42.76 41.30 28.67
C GLU A 607 -42.10 42.67 28.52
N LEU A 608 -40.80 42.66 28.19
CA LEU A 608 -40.03 43.88 27.94
C LEU A 608 -40.51 44.57 26.66
N SER A 609 -40.84 45.85 26.75
CA SER A 609 -41.22 46.69 25.62
C SER A 609 -39.98 47.16 24.86
N ALA A 610 -39.99 46.99 23.55
CA ALA A 610 -38.90 47.47 22.70
C ALA A 610 -38.82 49.00 22.71
N GLY A 611 -37.65 49.55 23.05
CA GLY A 611 -37.40 51.01 23.04
C GLY A 611 -37.63 51.74 24.37
N GLU A 612 -37.94 51.01 25.44
CA GLU A 612 -38.14 51.58 26.78
C GLU A 612 -36.89 51.41 27.68
N LYS A 613 -36.70 52.32 28.64
CA LYS A 613 -35.48 52.41 29.47
C LYS A 613 -35.59 51.50 30.70
N TYR A 614 -34.56 50.68 30.93
CA TYR A 614 -34.44 49.80 32.10
C TYR A 614 -33.18 50.15 32.94
N SER A 615 -33.25 50.12 34.27
CA SER A 615 -32.09 50.31 35.20
C SER A 615 -31.47 49.01 35.62
#